data_AF-A0A932L6R3-F1
#
_entry.id   AF-A0A932L6R3-F1
#
_cell.length_a   1.000
_cell.length_b   1.000
_cell.length_c   1.000
_cell.angle_alpha   90.00
_cell.angle_beta   90.00
_cell.angle_gamma   90.00
#
_symmetry.space_group_name_H-M   'P 1'
#
loop_
_entity.id
_entity.type
_entity.pdbx_description
1 polymer ?
#
loop_
_entity_poly.entity_id
_entity_poly.type
_entity_poly.pdbx_seq_one_letter_code
_entity_poly.pdbx_strand_id
1 'polypeptide(L)'
;MDITEKFRSLAEEWNAHCQNVMFSSNMQDYLRHASYRKLIELGRAAVPLIMEQYQSDEFLPWGFVLQEITGVRMIDDPDFFGPSDVRRRWIEWWEQEQAKFLSGD
;
A
#
# COMPACT_ATOMS: atom_id res chain seq x y z
N MET A 1 -15.67 -15.59 0.29
CA MET A 1 -15.37 -14.17 0.52
C MET A 1 -14.18 -13.86 -0.35
N ASP A 2 -14.42 -13.07 -1.38
CA ASP A 2 -13.43 -12.77 -2.41
C ASP A 2 -12.27 -11.96 -1.81
N ILE A 3 -11.05 -12.14 -2.33
CA ILE A 3 -9.90 -11.38 -1.84
C ILE A 3 -10.09 -9.88 -2.08
N THR A 4 -10.77 -9.51 -3.17
CA THR A 4 -11.09 -8.13 -3.52
C THR A 4 -12.01 -7.50 -2.48
N GLU A 5 -13.03 -8.22 -2.01
CA GLU A 5 -13.94 -7.74 -0.97
C GLU A 5 -13.21 -7.54 0.36
N LYS A 6 -12.36 -8.50 0.75
CA LYS A 6 -11.54 -8.38 1.96
C LYS A 6 -10.58 -7.19 1.86
N PHE A 7 -9.89 -7.06 0.74
CA PHE A 7 -8.97 -5.95 0.48
C PHE A 7 -9.70 -4.62 0.60
N ARG A 8 -10.85 -4.47 -0.06
CA ARG A 8 -11.64 -3.24 -0.02
C ARG A 8 -12.08 -2.88 1.39
N SER A 9 -12.63 -3.82 2.16
CA SER A 9 -13.02 -3.54 3.55
C SER A 9 -11.82 -3.12 4.41
N LEU A 10 -10.66 -3.76 4.24
CA LEU A 10 -9.44 -3.39 4.97
C LEU A 10 -8.88 -2.03 4.53
N ALA A 11 -8.96 -1.72 3.23
CA ALA A 11 -8.56 -0.44 2.66
C ALA A 11 -9.42 0.71 3.21
N GLU A 12 -10.74 0.52 3.27
CA GLU A 12 -11.67 1.50 3.83
C GLU A 12 -11.43 1.71 5.33
N GLU A 13 -11.22 0.63 6.09
CA GLU A 13 -10.90 0.70 7.52
C GLU A 13 -9.56 1.43 7.78
N TRP A 14 -8.55 1.15 6.96
CA TRP A 14 -7.27 1.84 7.05
C TRP A 14 -7.38 3.31 6.66
N ASN A 15 -8.15 3.64 5.61
CA ASN A 15 -8.40 5.02 5.21
C ASN A 15 -9.04 5.83 6.33
N ALA A 16 -10.06 5.28 6.99
CA ALA A 16 -10.72 5.95 8.12
C ALA A 16 -9.74 6.19 9.28
N HIS A 17 -8.85 5.24 9.56
CA HIS A 17 -7.78 5.43 10.56
C HIS A 17 -6.79 6.51 10.14
N CYS A 18 -6.28 6.47 8.91
CA CYS A 18 -5.36 7.46 8.36
C CYS A 18 -5.95 8.87 8.38
N GLN A 19 -7.26 9.02 8.11
CA GLN A 19 -7.97 10.28 8.25
C GLN A 19 -8.05 10.75 9.71
N ASN A 20 -8.19 9.83 10.67
CA ASN A 20 -8.18 10.16 12.10
C ASN A 20 -6.81 10.68 12.56
N VAL A 21 -5.74 10.03 12.08
CA VAL A 21 -4.36 10.40 12.44
C VAL A 21 -3.69 11.33 11.41
N MET A 22 -4.46 11.96 10.51
CA MET A 22 -3.95 12.78 9.40
C MET A 22 -3.11 13.99 9.85
N PHE A 23 -3.29 14.43 11.09
CA PHE A 23 -2.53 15.52 11.71
C PHE A 23 -1.33 15.04 12.53
N SER A 24 -1.12 13.72 12.63
CA SER A 24 0.08 13.18 13.27
C SER A 24 1.29 13.44 12.39
N SER A 25 2.33 14.02 12.98
CA SER A 25 3.64 14.17 12.34
C SER A 25 4.44 12.87 12.31
N ASN A 26 3.95 11.80 12.94
CA ASN A 26 4.63 10.52 13.00
C ASN A 26 3.96 9.51 12.05
N MET A 27 4.70 9.10 11.01
CA MET A 27 4.22 8.10 10.05
C MET A 27 3.83 6.77 10.74
N GLN A 28 4.46 6.43 11.86
CA GLN A 28 4.14 5.20 12.59
C GLN A 28 2.70 5.17 13.10
N ASP A 29 2.06 6.31 13.35
CA ASP A 29 0.64 6.31 13.76
C ASP A 29 -0.27 5.79 12.64
N TYR A 30 0.09 6.01 11.37
CA TYR A 30 -0.64 5.49 10.21
C TYR A 30 -0.40 3.99 10.01
N LEU A 31 0.82 3.52 10.28
CA LEU A 31 1.23 2.12 10.07
C LEU A 31 0.87 1.20 11.25
N ARG A 32 0.65 1.74 12.46
CA ARG A 32 0.26 0.99 13.66
C ARG A 32 -1.23 0.63 13.71
N HIS A 33 -1.84 0.32 12.56
CA HIS A 33 -3.23 -0.13 12.48
C HIS A 33 -3.33 -1.63 12.15
N ALA A 34 -4.38 -2.29 12.65
CA ALA A 34 -4.60 -3.72 12.39
C ALA A 34 -4.90 -4.00 10.91
N SER A 35 -5.63 -3.11 10.24
CA SER A 35 -5.96 -3.26 8.81
C SER A 35 -4.72 -3.18 7.93
N TYR A 36 -3.74 -2.34 8.27
CA TYR A 36 -2.46 -2.27 7.56
C TYR A 36 -1.75 -3.63 7.56
N ARG A 37 -1.64 -4.29 8.73
CA ARG A 37 -1.04 -5.63 8.81
C ARG A 37 -1.84 -6.66 8.02
N LYS A 38 -3.17 -6.64 8.13
CA LYS A 38 -4.03 -7.57 7.39
C LYS A 38 -3.90 -7.40 5.88
N LEU A 39 -3.70 -6.16 5.38
CA LEU A 39 -3.43 -5.90 3.97
C LEU A 39 -2.12 -6.56 3.53
N ILE A 40 -1.08 -6.53 4.36
CA ILE A 40 0.19 -7.23 4.11
C ILE A 40 -0.01 -8.75 4.12
N GLU A 41 -0.83 -9.27 5.05
CA GLU A 41 -1.15 -10.70 5.15
C GLU A 41 -1.88 -11.25 3.92
N LEU A 42 -2.57 -10.40 3.13
CA LEU A 42 -3.13 -10.82 1.84
C LEU A 42 -2.03 -11.20 0.82
N GLY A 43 -0.81 -10.72 1.04
CA GLY A 43 0.37 -11.07 0.25
C GLY A 43 0.27 -10.61 -1.21
N ARG A 44 0.95 -11.34 -2.09
CA ARG A 44 1.13 -10.96 -3.51
C ARG A 44 -0.18 -10.75 -4.28
N ALA A 45 -1.25 -11.44 -3.91
CA ALA A 45 -2.54 -11.32 -4.58
C ALA A 45 -3.21 -9.96 -4.34
N ALA A 46 -2.81 -9.20 -3.30
CA ALA A 46 -3.29 -7.85 -3.07
C ALA A 46 -2.50 -6.77 -3.82
N VAL A 47 -1.30 -7.07 -4.33
CA VAL A 47 -0.46 -6.10 -5.06
C VAL A 47 -1.19 -5.43 -6.23
N PRO A 48 -1.84 -6.16 -7.17
CA PRO A 48 -2.59 -5.51 -8.25
C PRO A 48 -3.69 -4.58 -7.73
N LEU A 49 -4.43 -5.03 -6.70
CA LEU A 49 -5.52 -4.25 -6.10
C LEU A 49 -5.00 -2.97 -5.43
N ILE A 50 -3.85 -3.04 -4.75
CA ILE A 50 -3.17 -1.90 -4.15
C ILE A 50 -2.72 -0.93 -5.25
N MET A 51 -2.12 -1.42 -6.33
CA MET A 51 -1.64 -0.58 -7.42
C MET A 51 -2.78 0.12 -8.18
N GLU A 52 -3.94 -0.52 -8.34
CA GLU A 52 -5.14 0.13 -8.87
C GLU A 52 -5.60 1.29 -7.98
N GLN A 53 -5.65 1.06 -6.67
CA GLN A 53 -5.98 2.11 -5.69
C GLN A 53 -4.90 3.20 -5.66
N TYR A 54 -3.63 2.85 -5.75
CA TYR A 54 -2.52 3.79 -5.65
C TYR A 54 -2.41 4.75 -6.85
N GLN A 55 -2.96 4.33 -8.00
CA GLN A 55 -3.10 5.18 -9.18
C GLN A 55 -4.31 6.12 -9.10
N SER A 56 -5.37 5.71 -8.39
CA SER A 56 -6.62 6.47 -8.28
C SER A 56 -6.71 7.35 -7.03
N ASP A 57 -6.04 6.94 -5.94
CA ASP A 57 -6.10 7.57 -4.63
C ASP A 57 -4.70 7.94 -4.12
N GLU A 58 -4.57 9.20 -3.70
CA GLU A 58 -3.30 9.79 -3.29
C GLU A 58 -3.06 9.81 -1.78
N PHE A 59 -4.09 9.49 -0.97
CA PHE A 59 -4.09 9.78 0.45
C PHE A 59 -3.44 8.71 1.29
N LEU A 60 -3.62 7.44 0.90
CA LEU A 60 -3.10 6.33 1.67
C LEU A 60 -1.62 6.05 1.34
N PRO A 61 -0.79 5.77 2.36
CA PRO A 61 0.63 5.50 2.16
C PRO A 61 0.86 4.04 1.71
N TRP A 62 0.24 3.66 0.58
CA TRP A 62 0.28 2.31 0.00
C TRP A 62 1.69 1.79 -0.27
N GLY A 63 2.65 2.68 -0.52
CA GLY A 63 4.05 2.32 -0.73
C GLY A 63 4.66 1.49 0.41
N PHE A 64 4.21 1.67 1.66
CA PHE A 64 4.65 0.83 2.77
C PHE A 64 4.06 -0.59 2.71
N VAL A 65 2.80 -0.72 2.31
CA VAL A 65 2.16 -2.04 2.15
C VAL A 65 2.86 -2.81 1.03
N LEU A 66 3.12 -2.14 -0.09
CA LEU A 66 3.81 -2.72 -1.24
C LEU A 66 5.23 -3.16 -0.88
N GLN A 67 5.98 -2.33 -0.14
CA GLN A 67 7.33 -2.66 0.31
C GLN A 67 7.35 -3.93 1.18
N GLU A 68 6.41 -4.06 2.11
CA GLU A 68 6.32 -5.23 2.98
C GLU A 68 5.91 -6.51 2.21
N ILE A 69 4.97 -6.40 1.26
CA ILE A 69 4.50 -7.55 0.47
C ILE A 69 5.55 -8.01 -0.55
N THR A 70 6.19 -7.06 -1.24
CA THR A 70 7.11 -7.35 -2.34
C THR A 70 8.55 -7.54 -1.87
N GLY A 71 8.89 -7.02 -0.69
CA GLY A 71 10.26 -6.93 -0.18
C GLY A 71 11.12 -5.87 -0.86
N VAL A 72 10.56 -5.07 -1.78
CA VAL A 72 11.31 -4.03 -2.50
C VAL A 72 11.40 -2.77 -1.65
N ARG A 73 12.62 -2.42 -1.23
CA ARG A 73 12.86 -1.24 -0.40
C ARG A 73 12.88 0.05 -1.24
N MET A 74 11.77 0.79 -1.22
CA MET A 74 11.64 2.11 -1.85
C MET A 74 11.67 3.27 -0.84
N ILE A 75 11.24 2.99 0.39
CA ILE A 75 11.21 3.91 1.51
C ILE A 75 12.31 3.47 2.48
N ASP A 76 13.40 4.23 2.54
CA ASP A 76 14.50 3.93 3.45
C ASP A 76 14.20 4.41 4.86
N ASP A 77 13.66 5.64 4.96
CA ASP A 77 13.26 6.29 6.20
C ASP A 77 11.77 6.70 6.15
N PRO A 78 10.92 6.21 7.07
CA PRO A 78 9.49 6.52 7.12
C PRO A 78 9.18 7.95 7.59
N ASP A 79 10.12 8.63 8.24
CA ASP A 79 9.97 10.02 8.69
C ASP A 79 10.44 11.01 7.59
N PHE A 80 11.38 10.57 6.75
CA PHE A 80 12.01 11.38 5.71
C PHE A 80 11.95 10.73 4.32
N PHE A 81 10.76 10.75 3.70
CA PHE A 81 10.57 10.32 2.30
C PHE A 81 9.69 11.29 1.51
N GLY A 82 9.91 11.34 0.19
CA GLY A 82 9.06 12.08 -0.73
C GLY A 82 7.89 11.22 -1.21
N PRO A 83 6.64 11.43 -0.78
CA PRO A 83 5.51 10.57 -1.15
C PRO A 83 5.28 10.52 -2.66
N SER A 84 5.49 11.64 -3.36
CA SER A 84 5.38 11.71 -4.83
C SER A 84 6.50 10.93 -5.54
N ASP A 85 7.74 10.96 -5.00
CA ASP A 85 8.87 10.22 -5.59
C ASP A 85 8.69 8.72 -5.40
N VAL A 86 8.33 8.31 -4.17
CA VAL A 86 8.01 6.92 -3.84
C VAL A 86 6.88 6.40 -4.72
N ARG A 87 5.81 7.18 -4.92
CA ARG A 87 4.73 6.79 -5.83
C ARG A 87 5.25 6.57 -7.24
N ARG A 88 5.99 7.54 -7.79
CA ARG A 88 6.54 7.42 -9.15
C ARG A 88 7.34 6.14 -9.31
N ARG A 89 8.23 5.84 -8.35
CA ARG A 89 9.07 4.62 -8.36
C ARG A 89 8.24 3.35 -8.30
N TRP A 90 7.15 3.33 -7.53
CA TRP A 90 6.21 2.21 -7.48
C TRP A 90 5.45 2.01 -8.79
N ILE A 91 5.00 3.09 -9.43
CA ILE A 91 4.34 3.04 -10.74
C ILE A 91 5.32 2.48 -11.78
N GLU A 92 6.55 3.02 -11.85
CA GLU A 92 7.59 2.54 -12.77
C GLU A 92 7.95 1.06 -12.55
N TRP A 93 7.99 0.62 -11.28
CA TRP A 93 8.21 -0.77 -10.93
C TRP A 93 7.03 -1.66 -11.34
N TRP A 94 5.80 -1.19 -11.11
CA TRP A 94 4.59 -1.92 -11.47
C TRP A 94 4.47 -2.10 -12.98
N GLU A 95 4.82 -1.10 -13.78
CA GLU A 95 4.81 -1.22 -15.23
C GLU A 95 5.66 -2.40 -15.74
N GLN A 96 6.77 -2.70 -15.06
CA GLN A 96 7.68 -3.79 -15.40
C GLN A 96 7.25 -5.13 -14.79
N GLU A 97 6.70 -5.11 -13.58
CA GLU A 97 6.44 -6.34 -12.82
C GLU A 97 4.99 -6.82 -12.89
N GLN A 98 4.03 -5.97 -13.27
CA GLN A 98 2.59 -6.29 -13.28
C GLN A 98 2.26 -7.59 -14.01
N ALA A 99 2.99 -7.90 -15.09
CA ALA A 99 2.82 -9.13 -15.86
C ALA A 99 3.01 -10.38 -14.99
N LYS A 100 3.90 -10.35 -14.00
CA LYS A 100 4.16 -11.46 -13.07
C LYS A 100 3.09 -11.64 -12.00
N PHE A 101 2.32 -10.59 -11.72
CA PHE A 101 1.25 -10.61 -10.73
C PHE A 101 -0.12 -10.90 -11.36
N LEU A 102 -0.28 -10.56 -12.64
CA LEU A 102 -1.51 -10.79 -13.42
C LEU A 102 -1.48 -12.11 -14.19
N SER A 103 -0.29 -12.62 -14.53
CA SER A 103 -0.15 -13.96 -15.10
C SER A 103 -0.12 -14.95 -13.94
N GLY A 104 -1.24 -15.60 -13.67
CA GLY A 104 -1.30 -16.64 -12.66
C GLY A 104 -0.38 -17.81 -13.02
N ASP A 105 0.66 -18.02 -12.21
CA ASP A 105 1.42 -19.27 -12.14
C ASP A 105 0.84 -20.16 -11.03
#